data_AF-A0A222VPB7-F1
#
_entry.id   AF-A0A222VPB7-F1
#
_cell.length_a   1.000
_cell.length_b   1.000
_cell.length_c   1.000
_cell.angle_alpha   90.00
_cell.angle_beta   90.00
_cell.angle_gamma   90.00
#
_symmetry.space_group_name_H-M   'P 1'
#
loop_
_entity.id
_entity.type
_entity.pdbx_description
1 polymer ?
#
loop_
_entity_poly.entity_id
_entity_poly.type
_entity_poly.pdbx_seq_one_letter_code
_entity_poly.pdbx_strand_id
1 'polypeptide(L)'
;MASGSERSTIDAPDRLAEAARNPRTPPWREPWTSLPGVGRWAELPGRERFWRVTYVVSQLAVRALLALVSLTIAANTGVLSSDGVVTKRGSALATHCERVGPVSPSGLGWYWACEAEITWSDGETAHERFQNSALTPENLAHPKPVVYQSVRDAADQIVVDEPRPFVGLGYSLFVASVFAALYGVRIPGVPPMPADRRIERRRRVRLQWWQPLALPVGWGLVVAGGLGTVSSASAGGSVVVIVLGYLALVAGWFVSQGRRKRGVAEPTTLPPERVRRYGKAGRGLVVLGAAVAAGSAMPNLPDWPKVVSAVAVPLAVLAVGWRLTVVANRRSAEQVRVSPYDR
;
A
#
# COMPACT_ATOMS: atom_id res chain seq x y z
N MET A 1 29.15 -12.06 -90.13
CA MET A 1 28.71 -12.84 -88.95
C MET A 1 28.93 -11.97 -87.73
N ALA A 2 27.89 -11.25 -87.29
CA ALA A 2 27.94 -10.39 -86.12
C ALA A 2 26.82 -10.85 -85.18
N SER A 3 27.20 -11.37 -84.01
CA SER A 3 26.27 -11.75 -82.96
C SER A 3 25.94 -10.52 -82.11
N GLY A 4 24.80 -9.89 -82.37
CA GLY A 4 24.21 -8.88 -81.50
C GLY A 4 23.38 -9.57 -80.42
N SER A 5 23.94 -9.68 -79.22
CA SER A 5 23.22 -10.09 -78.01
C SER A 5 22.50 -8.85 -77.44
N GLU A 6 21.20 -8.75 -77.74
CA GLU A 6 20.31 -7.77 -77.11
C GLU A 6 20.13 -8.13 -75.62
N ARG A 7 20.73 -7.31 -74.77
CA ARG A 7 20.48 -7.29 -73.32
C ARG A 7 19.03 -6.84 -73.10
N SER A 8 18.16 -7.80 -72.83
CA SER A 8 16.85 -7.54 -72.24
C SER A 8 17.04 -6.95 -70.84
N THR A 9 16.82 -5.65 -70.72
CA THR A 9 16.52 -4.93 -69.50
C THR A 9 15.29 -5.56 -68.85
N ILE A 10 15.52 -6.43 -67.87
CA ILE A 10 14.47 -6.88 -66.95
C ILE A 10 14.18 -5.69 -66.04
N ASP A 11 13.10 -4.99 -66.36
CA ASP A 11 12.38 -4.13 -65.43
C ASP A 11 12.15 -4.93 -64.15
N ALA A 12 12.70 -4.45 -63.03
CA ALA A 12 12.43 -4.97 -61.71
C ALA A 12 11.16 -4.29 -61.17
N PRO A 13 9.98 -4.94 -61.19
CA PRO A 13 8.81 -4.37 -60.55
C PRO A 13 8.90 -4.68 -59.05
N ASP A 14 8.37 -3.76 -58.25
CA ASP A 14 7.75 -4.08 -56.96
C ASP A 14 8.59 -4.41 -55.72
N ARG A 15 9.85 -3.95 -55.61
CA ARG A 15 10.49 -3.93 -54.26
C ARG A 15 9.88 -2.90 -53.28
N LEU A 16 9.08 -1.95 -53.76
CA LEU A 16 8.36 -1.00 -52.89
C LEU A 16 7.04 -1.56 -52.34
N ALA A 17 6.45 -2.59 -52.98
CA ALA A 17 5.20 -3.21 -52.51
C ALA A 17 5.43 -4.26 -51.41
N GLU A 18 6.67 -4.72 -51.20
CA GLU A 18 6.99 -5.75 -50.21
C GLU A 18 7.19 -5.19 -48.80
N ALA A 19 7.55 -3.91 -48.67
CA ALA A 19 7.61 -3.22 -47.37
C ALA A 19 6.22 -3.04 -46.71
N ALA A 20 5.14 -3.04 -47.50
CA ALA A 20 3.76 -2.92 -46.97
C ALA A 20 3.18 -4.25 -46.47
N ARG A 21 3.80 -5.40 -46.81
CA ARG A 21 3.24 -6.73 -46.54
C ARG A 21 3.83 -7.44 -45.32
N ASN A 22 4.78 -6.83 -44.63
CA ASN A 22 5.36 -7.42 -43.41
C ASN A 22 4.94 -6.62 -42.16
N PRO A 23 3.77 -6.90 -41.55
CA PRO A 23 3.31 -6.28 -40.29
C PRO A 23 4.13 -6.71 -39.07
N ARG A 24 5.36 -7.19 -39.27
CA ARG A 24 6.30 -7.64 -38.24
C ARG A 24 7.47 -6.68 -38.04
N THR A 25 7.39 -5.43 -38.48
CA THR A 25 8.28 -4.42 -37.89
C THR A 25 7.95 -4.35 -36.41
N PRO A 26 8.87 -4.76 -35.54
CA PRO A 26 8.56 -4.81 -34.13
C PRO A 26 8.34 -3.37 -33.63
N PRO A 27 7.31 -3.13 -32.80
CA PRO A 27 6.82 -1.79 -32.45
C PRO A 27 7.82 -0.91 -31.65
N TRP A 28 9.04 -1.37 -31.41
CA TRP A 28 10.04 -0.66 -30.61
C TRP A 28 11.07 0.13 -31.44
N ARG A 29 10.93 0.20 -32.78
CA ARG A 29 11.82 1.00 -33.66
C ARG A 29 11.23 2.34 -34.12
N GLU A 30 10.12 2.79 -33.55
CA GLU A 30 9.74 4.18 -33.75
C GLU A 30 10.68 5.09 -32.94
N PRO A 31 11.22 6.18 -33.53
CA PRO A 31 12.08 7.11 -32.82
C PRO A 31 11.33 7.65 -31.59
N TRP A 32 12.01 7.78 -30.45
CA TRP A 32 11.44 8.21 -29.16
C TRP A 32 10.64 9.53 -29.21
N THR A 33 10.74 10.29 -30.30
CA THR A 33 9.89 11.44 -30.62
C THR A 33 8.43 11.07 -30.90
N SER A 34 8.11 9.81 -31.22
CA SER A 34 6.73 9.32 -31.39
C SER A 34 6.09 8.80 -30.10
N LEU A 35 6.72 8.99 -28.93
CA LEU A 35 6.13 8.63 -27.63
C LEU A 35 4.68 9.14 -27.58
N PRO A 36 3.68 8.24 -27.64
CA PRO A 36 2.29 8.63 -27.80
C PRO A 36 1.86 9.42 -26.57
N GLY A 37 1.82 10.76 -26.72
CA GLY A 37 1.38 11.67 -25.66
C GLY A 37 2.18 12.96 -25.50
N VAL A 38 3.41 13.05 -25.99
CA VAL A 38 4.25 14.26 -25.76
C VAL A 38 3.97 15.35 -26.79
N GLY A 39 3.80 15.00 -28.08
CA GLY A 39 3.54 15.97 -29.16
C GLY A 39 2.12 16.56 -29.21
N ARG A 40 1.15 16.00 -28.46
CA ARG A 40 -0.27 16.35 -28.61
C ARG A 40 -0.85 17.29 -27.56
N TRP A 41 -0.05 17.74 -26.60
CA TRP A 41 -0.56 18.62 -25.54
C TRP A 41 -1.11 19.94 -26.09
N ALA A 42 -0.46 20.49 -27.12
CA ALA A 42 -0.87 21.72 -27.78
C ALA A 42 -2.08 21.57 -28.74
N GLU A 43 -2.51 20.34 -29.02
CA GLU A 43 -3.68 20.05 -29.89
C GLU A 43 -4.94 19.67 -29.09
N LEU A 44 -4.81 19.33 -27.80
CA LEU A 44 -5.96 18.97 -26.99
C LEU A 44 -6.90 20.17 -26.80
N PRO A 45 -8.23 19.99 -26.87
CA PRO A 45 -9.18 21.07 -26.55
C PRO A 45 -8.99 21.53 -25.09
N GLY A 46 -9.18 22.82 -24.82
CA GLY A 46 -8.84 23.44 -23.53
C GLY A 46 -9.46 22.74 -22.32
N ARG A 47 -10.68 22.21 -22.45
CA ARG A 47 -11.36 21.43 -21.41
C ARG A 47 -10.61 20.14 -21.04
N GLU A 48 -10.03 19.43 -22.01
CA GLU A 48 -9.27 18.20 -21.75
C GLU A 48 -7.93 18.49 -21.09
N ARG A 49 -7.25 19.57 -21.48
CA ARG A 49 -6.02 20.04 -20.81
C ARG A 49 -6.28 20.36 -19.35
N PHE A 50 -7.34 21.11 -19.06
CA PHE A 50 -7.74 21.44 -17.71
C PHE A 50 -7.89 20.19 -16.84
N TRP A 51 -8.68 19.20 -17.27
CA TRP A 51 -8.85 17.94 -16.51
C TRP A 51 -7.55 17.17 -16.31
N ARG A 52 -6.64 17.15 -17.29
CA ARG A 52 -5.32 16.51 -17.14
C ARG A 52 -4.48 17.22 -16.09
N VAL A 53 -4.42 18.55 -16.14
CA VAL A 53 -3.68 19.36 -15.17
C VAL A 53 -4.28 19.15 -13.78
N THR A 54 -5.60 19.26 -13.61
CA THR A 54 -6.27 19.01 -12.32
C THR A 54 -6.00 17.60 -11.80
N TYR A 55 -6.00 16.59 -12.66
CA TYR A 55 -5.66 15.22 -12.25
C TYR A 55 -4.22 15.07 -11.78
N VAL A 56 -3.25 15.59 -12.55
CA VAL A 56 -1.83 15.52 -12.17
C VAL A 56 -1.57 16.29 -10.87
N VAL A 57 -2.10 17.51 -10.77
CA VAL A 57 -1.97 18.36 -9.57
C VAL A 57 -2.61 17.70 -8.36
N SER A 58 -3.82 17.14 -8.48
CA SER A 58 -4.47 16.43 -7.37
C SER A 58 -3.70 15.17 -6.95
N GLN A 59 -3.12 14.42 -7.89
CA GLN A 59 -2.27 13.29 -7.56
C GLN A 59 -0.99 13.70 -6.84
N LEU A 60 -0.33 14.77 -7.29
CA LEU A 60 0.85 15.31 -6.61
C LEU A 60 0.49 15.81 -5.21
N ALA A 61 -0.63 16.51 -5.05
CA ALA A 61 -1.11 16.98 -3.75
C ALA A 61 -1.39 15.83 -2.79
N VAL A 62 -2.08 14.77 -3.23
CA VAL A 62 -2.34 13.58 -2.39
C VAL A 62 -1.05 12.86 -2.01
N ARG A 63 -0.07 12.75 -2.93
CA ARG A 63 1.23 12.14 -2.62
C ARG A 63 2.05 12.97 -1.64
N ALA A 64 2.07 14.29 -1.80
CA ALA A 64 2.73 15.19 -0.86
C ALA A 64 2.09 15.10 0.53
N LEU A 65 0.76 15.06 0.60
CA LEU A 65 0.04 14.88 1.86
C LEU A 65 0.37 13.53 2.52
N LEU A 66 0.36 12.44 1.76
CA LEU A 66 0.74 11.12 2.28
C LEU A 66 2.19 11.09 2.76
N ALA A 67 3.11 11.76 2.05
CA ALA A 67 4.50 11.87 2.47
C ALA A 67 4.64 12.64 3.80
N LEU A 68 3.88 13.73 3.98
CA LEU A 68 3.83 14.48 5.23
C LEU A 68 3.24 13.64 6.38
N VAL A 69 2.18 12.87 6.12
CA VAL A 69 1.61 11.94 7.10
C VAL A 69 2.63 10.85 7.46
N SER A 70 3.33 10.27 6.48
CA SER A 70 4.41 9.31 6.71
C SER A 70 5.53 9.89 7.57
N LEU A 71 5.97 11.12 7.28
CA LEU A 71 6.99 11.82 8.07
C LEU A 71 6.52 12.03 9.52
N THR A 72 5.26 12.44 9.69
CA THR A 72 4.65 12.65 11.00
C THR A 72 4.62 11.36 11.80
N ILE A 73 4.21 10.25 11.18
CA ILE A 73 4.21 8.94 11.83
C ILE A 73 5.64 8.54 12.21
N ALA A 74 6.60 8.68 11.30
CA ALA A 74 8.00 8.31 11.56
C ALA A 74 8.61 9.11 12.73
N ALA A 75 8.37 10.43 12.77
CA ALA A 75 8.85 11.31 13.84
C ALA A 75 8.26 10.95 15.21
N ASN A 76 6.95 10.65 15.28
CA ASN A 76 6.27 10.43 16.55
C ASN A 76 6.41 9.00 17.10
N THR A 77 6.64 8.02 16.23
CA THR A 77 6.72 6.62 16.65
C THR A 77 8.13 6.20 17.00
N GLY A 78 9.12 7.03 16.70
CA GLY A 78 10.52 6.66 16.87
C GLY A 78 10.89 5.47 16.00
N VAL A 79 10.28 5.32 14.81
CA VAL A 79 10.75 4.36 13.78
C VAL A 79 12.23 4.56 13.47
N LEU A 80 12.73 5.78 13.69
CA LEU A 80 14.15 6.16 13.57
C LEU A 80 14.95 6.00 14.86
N SER A 81 14.31 5.73 16.01
CA SER A 81 15.04 5.35 17.21
C SER A 81 15.51 3.91 17.04
N SER A 82 16.82 3.77 16.88
CA SER A 82 17.53 2.50 17.03
C SER A 82 17.41 1.98 18.46
N ASP A 83 17.20 0.68 18.61
CA ASP A 83 17.31 0.00 19.89
C ASP A 83 18.76 0.10 20.40
N GLY A 84 19.01 1.06 21.29
CA GLY A 84 20.29 1.23 21.95
C GLY A 84 20.38 0.44 23.25
N VAL A 85 21.60 0.14 23.69
CA VAL A 85 21.81 -0.43 25.03
C VAL A 85 21.62 0.68 26.06
N VAL A 86 20.70 0.46 27.00
CA VAL A 86 20.48 1.38 28.13
C VAL A 86 21.71 1.34 29.04
N THR A 87 22.44 2.46 29.13
CA THR A 87 23.65 2.57 29.96
C THR A 87 23.41 3.33 31.26
N LYS A 88 22.51 4.33 31.26
CA LYS A 88 22.11 5.08 32.46
C LYS A 88 20.59 5.25 32.54
N ARG A 89 20.06 5.37 33.76
CA ARG A 89 18.67 5.74 34.03
C ARG A 89 18.64 7.01 34.89
N GLY A 90 17.60 7.81 34.72
CA GLY A 90 17.42 9.06 35.47
C GLY A 90 15.98 9.53 35.45
N SER A 91 15.74 10.73 35.97
CA SER A 91 14.47 11.43 35.88
C SER A 91 14.67 12.79 35.22
N ALA A 92 13.77 13.16 34.32
CA ALA A 92 13.74 14.46 33.69
C ALA A 92 12.59 15.30 34.26
N LEU A 93 12.90 16.50 34.74
CA LEU A 93 11.93 17.51 35.14
C LEU A 93 11.95 18.62 34.08
N ALA A 94 10.80 18.90 33.46
CA ALA A 94 10.72 19.98 32.48
C ALA A 94 10.91 21.33 33.19
N THR A 95 11.67 22.22 32.57
CA THR A 95 11.92 23.59 33.07
C THR A 95 11.15 24.62 32.24
N HIS A 96 11.02 24.37 30.94
CA HIS A 96 10.26 25.21 30.01
C HIS A 96 9.59 24.35 28.95
N CYS A 97 8.37 24.69 28.55
CA CYS A 97 7.66 24.02 27.45
C CYS A 97 7.03 25.04 26.53
N GLU A 98 7.29 24.90 25.24
CA GLU A 98 6.65 25.69 24.19
C GLU A 98 5.81 24.80 23.26
N ARG A 99 4.71 25.36 22.76
CA ARG A 99 3.82 24.67 21.83
C ARG A 99 4.24 24.95 20.40
N VAL A 100 4.61 23.91 19.65
CA VAL A 100 5.10 23.97 18.28
C VAL A 100 4.06 23.37 17.32
N GLY A 101 3.76 24.03 16.20
CA GLY A 101 2.78 23.55 15.22
C GLY A 101 2.17 24.67 14.37
N PRO A 102 1.19 24.37 13.50
CA PRO A 102 0.64 23.05 13.18
C PRO A 102 1.49 22.22 12.20
N VAL A 103 2.56 22.80 11.65
CA VAL A 103 3.53 22.11 10.77
C VAL A 103 4.93 22.39 11.32
N SER A 104 5.65 21.35 11.72
CA SER A 104 7.00 21.46 12.29
C SER A 104 7.86 20.24 11.90
N PRO A 105 9.15 20.20 12.27
CA PRO A 105 9.98 18.99 12.10
C PRO A 105 9.40 17.74 12.80
N SER A 106 8.56 17.94 13.81
CA SER A 106 7.80 16.90 14.52
C SER A 106 6.63 16.32 13.70
N GLY A 107 6.27 16.97 12.58
CA GLY A 107 5.19 16.57 11.68
C GLY A 107 4.00 17.52 11.67
N LEU A 108 2.84 16.97 11.28
CA LEU A 108 1.56 17.67 11.22
C LEU A 108 0.80 17.51 12.55
N GLY A 109 0.60 18.63 13.26
CA GLY A 109 -0.07 18.66 14.55
C GLY A 109 0.47 19.73 15.47
N TRP A 110 -0.09 19.81 16.67
CA TRP A 110 0.45 20.61 17.77
C TRP A 110 1.20 19.69 18.72
N TYR A 111 2.44 20.04 19.03
CA TYR A 111 3.34 19.28 19.88
C TYR A 111 3.93 20.18 20.96
N TRP A 112 4.45 19.58 22.02
CA TRP A 112 5.25 20.26 23.02
C TRP A 112 6.73 20.00 22.74
N ALA A 113 7.51 21.07 22.74
CA ALA A 113 8.97 21.02 22.86
C ALA A 113 9.32 21.55 24.25
N CYS A 114 9.96 20.72 25.06
CA CYS A 114 10.30 21.07 26.44
C CYS A 114 11.80 20.98 26.67
N GLU A 115 12.36 22.00 27.31
CA GLU A 115 13.68 21.95 27.93
C GLU A 115 13.52 21.29 29.30
N ALA A 116 14.45 20.40 29.65
CA ALA A 116 14.38 19.67 30.90
C ALA A 116 15.76 19.50 31.53
N GLU A 117 15.76 19.51 32.86
CA GLU A 117 16.89 19.10 33.68
C GLU A 117 16.73 17.62 34.00
N ILE A 118 17.78 16.85 33.72
CA ILE A 118 17.83 15.41 33.93
C ILE A 118 18.74 15.14 35.12
N THR A 119 18.24 14.43 36.11
CA THR A 119 19.03 13.89 37.23
C THR A 119 19.25 12.41 37.00
N TRP A 120 20.50 12.02 36.77
CA TRP A 120 20.88 10.62 36.59
C TRP A 120 21.01 9.89 37.92
N SER A 121 21.02 8.55 37.89
CA SER A 121 21.14 7.71 39.09
C SER A 121 22.44 7.88 39.87
N ASP A 122 23.50 8.39 39.24
CA ASP A 122 24.79 8.72 39.85
C ASP A 122 24.83 10.14 40.46
N GLY A 123 23.73 10.90 40.33
CA GLY A 123 23.62 12.28 40.80
C GLY A 123 24.13 13.32 39.80
N GLU A 124 24.67 12.92 38.65
CA GLU A 124 25.01 13.86 37.58
C GLU A 124 23.74 14.54 37.04
N THR A 125 23.84 15.82 36.69
CA THR A 125 22.77 16.55 36.04
C THR A 125 23.12 16.89 34.59
N ALA A 126 22.12 16.86 33.72
CA ALA A 126 22.24 17.22 32.31
C ALA A 126 21.04 18.06 31.87
N HIS A 127 21.19 18.86 30.82
CA HIS A 127 20.10 19.61 30.21
C HIS A 127 19.87 19.11 28.80
N GLU A 128 18.62 18.80 28.46
CA GLU A 128 18.26 18.27 27.14
C GLU A 128 16.91 18.85 26.69
N ARG A 129 16.75 18.98 25.37
CA ARG A 129 15.51 19.47 24.78
C ARG A 129 14.71 18.31 24.17
N PHE A 130 13.60 17.97 24.82
CA PHE A 130 12.68 16.94 24.39
C PHE A 130 11.69 17.48 23.36
N GLN A 131 11.53 16.77 22.24
CA GLN A 131 10.59 17.11 21.16
C GLN A 131 9.42 16.10 21.10
N ASN A 132 8.49 16.32 20.17
CA ASN A 132 7.37 15.40 19.86
C ASN A 132 6.48 15.07 21.07
N SER A 133 6.34 16.02 22.01
CA SER A 133 5.59 15.82 23.25
C SER A 133 6.09 14.65 24.11
N ALA A 134 7.38 14.29 24.03
CA ALA A 134 7.97 13.29 24.91
C ALA A 134 7.83 13.71 26.40
N LEU A 135 7.97 15.01 26.65
CA LEU A 135 7.55 15.70 27.86
C LEU A 135 6.39 16.65 27.54
N THR A 136 5.54 16.89 28.53
CA THR A 136 4.39 17.80 28.47
C THR A 136 4.47 18.83 29.60
N PRO A 137 3.62 19.88 29.61
CA PRO A 137 3.58 20.84 30.72
C PRO A 137 3.31 20.22 32.10
N GLU A 138 2.74 19.02 32.17
CA GLU A 138 2.56 18.29 33.44
C GLU A 138 3.90 17.90 34.08
N ASN A 139 4.94 17.74 33.26
CA ASN A 139 6.29 17.40 33.70
C ASN A 139 7.07 18.57 34.29
N LEU A 140 6.47 19.78 34.35
CA LEU A 140 7.01 20.90 35.13
C LEU A 140 6.92 20.64 36.64
N ALA A 141 5.96 19.82 37.07
CA ALA A 141 5.75 19.46 38.47
C ALA A 141 6.06 17.99 38.77
N HIS A 142 6.03 17.13 37.74
CA HIS A 142 6.16 15.68 37.90
C HIS A 142 7.31 15.15 37.05
N PRO A 143 8.46 14.81 37.65
CA PRO A 143 9.58 14.21 36.93
C PRO A 143 9.16 12.94 36.19
N LYS A 144 9.67 12.75 34.98
CA LYS A 144 9.40 11.57 34.14
C LYS A 144 10.66 10.71 34.02
N PRO A 145 10.59 9.38 34.09
CA PRO A 145 11.77 8.53 33.95
C PRO A 145 12.36 8.66 32.53
N VAL A 146 13.67 8.70 32.45
CA VAL A 146 14.45 8.75 31.20
C VAL A 146 15.59 7.75 31.22
N VAL A 147 16.01 7.32 30.04
CA VAL A 147 17.16 6.44 29.84
C VAL A 147 18.14 7.05 28.84
N TYR A 148 19.42 6.88 29.13
CA TYR A 148 20.50 7.11 28.18
C TYR A 148 20.71 5.83 27.38
N GLN A 149 20.55 5.92 26.07
CA GLN A 149 20.74 4.80 25.15
C GLN A 149 21.98 5.04 24.30
N SER A 150 22.93 4.12 24.39
CA SER A 150 24.07 4.08 23.48
C SER A 150 23.72 3.29 22.23
N VAL A 151 23.91 3.91 21.07
CA VAL A 151 23.57 3.31 19.77
C VAL A 151 24.86 3.06 19.00
N ARG A 152 25.06 1.81 18.56
CA ARG A 152 26.20 1.47 17.70
C ARG A 152 26.07 2.21 16.37
N ASP A 153 27.09 3.00 16.03
CA ASP A 153 27.19 3.79 14.78
C ASP A 153 26.20 4.96 14.66
N ALA A 154 25.59 5.43 15.76
CA ALA A 154 24.82 6.66 15.80
C ALA A 154 25.15 7.50 17.05
N ALA A 155 24.64 8.74 17.09
CA ALA A 155 24.76 9.56 18.29
C ALA A 155 23.96 8.93 19.44
N ASP A 156 24.53 8.99 20.64
CA ASP A 156 23.81 8.60 21.85
C ASP A 156 22.56 9.45 22.02
N GLN A 157 21.49 8.85 22.53
CA GLN A 157 20.18 9.49 22.66
C GLN A 157 19.64 9.36 24.07
N ILE A 158 19.05 10.45 24.57
CA ILE A 158 18.28 10.45 25.81
C ILE A 158 16.81 10.32 25.44
N VAL A 159 16.15 9.28 25.93
CA VAL A 159 14.74 9.01 25.63
C VAL A 159 13.94 8.79 26.90
N VAL A 160 12.67 9.16 26.87
CA VAL A 160 11.72 8.90 27.95
C VAL A 160 11.48 7.39 28.07
N ASP A 161 11.61 6.85 29.29
CA ASP A 161 11.43 5.44 29.62
C ASP A 161 9.95 5.11 29.80
N GLU A 162 9.17 5.36 28.76
CA GLU A 162 7.75 5.04 28.74
C GLU A 162 7.48 3.99 27.68
N PRO A 163 6.72 2.92 28.01
CA PRO A 163 6.27 1.99 26.99
C PRO A 163 5.52 2.78 25.92
N ARG A 164 5.91 2.58 24.66
CA ARG A 164 5.25 3.20 23.51
C ARG A 164 4.31 2.18 22.86
N PRO A 165 3.08 1.99 23.37
CA PRO A 165 2.22 0.88 22.93
C PRO A 165 1.82 1.00 21.45
N PHE A 166 1.91 2.20 20.86
CA PHE A 166 1.51 2.48 19.48
C PHE A 166 2.65 2.42 18.45
N VAL A 167 3.88 2.05 18.81
CA VAL A 167 5.01 2.01 17.83
C VAL A 167 4.72 1.04 16.69
N GLY A 168 4.20 -0.15 17.01
CA GLY A 168 3.86 -1.15 15.99
C GLY A 168 2.79 -0.67 15.01
N LEU A 169 1.73 -0.01 15.51
CA LEU A 169 0.73 0.64 14.68
C LEU A 169 1.34 1.77 13.84
N GLY A 170 2.21 2.56 14.43
CA GLY A 170 2.99 3.59 13.76
C GLY A 170 3.75 3.05 12.56
N TYR A 171 4.59 2.05 12.78
CA TYR A 171 5.39 1.41 11.73
C TYR A 171 4.51 0.82 10.62
N SER A 172 3.39 0.19 11.01
CA SER A 172 2.47 -0.46 10.07
C SER A 172 1.77 0.57 9.16
N LEU A 173 1.32 1.69 9.73
CA LEU A 173 0.78 2.80 8.99
C LEU A 173 1.86 3.49 8.13
N PHE A 174 3.07 3.64 8.64
CA PHE A 174 4.19 4.27 7.93
C PHE A 174 4.49 3.54 6.62
N VAL A 175 4.81 2.25 6.68
CA VAL A 175 5.17 1.46 5.48
C VAL A 175 4.02 1.45 4.47
N ALA A 176 2.78 1.32 4.93
CA ALA A 176 1.62 1.27 4.06
C ALA A 176 1.33 2.65 3.41
N SER A 177 1.60 3.74 4.12
CA SER A 177 1.49 5.11 3.61
C SER A 177 2.60 5.44 2.61
N VAL A 178 3.85 5.02 2.87
CA VAL A 178 4.97 5.12 1.93
C VAL A 178 4.67 4.34 0.66
N PHE A 179 4.14 3.12 0.78
CA PHE A 179 3.72 2.33 -0.38
C PHE A 179 2.62 3.05 -1.18
N ALA A 180 1.61 3.63 -0.51
CA ALA A 180 0.56 4.40 -1.15
C ALA A 180 1.10 5.66 -1.86
N ALA A 181 2.06 6.35 -1.25
CA ALA A 181 2.70 7.54 -1.80
C ALA A 181 3.53 7.21 -3.06
N LEU A 182 4.39 6.18 -3.01
CA LEU A 182 5.28 5.79 -4.10
C LEU A 182 4.52 5.17 -5.28
N TYR A 183 3.63 4.22 -5.01
CA TYR A 183 2.95 3.46 -6.08
C TYR A 183 1.69 4.15 -6.61
N GLY A 184 1.21 5.20 -5.92
CA GLY A 184 0.08 6.02 -6.31
C GLY A 184 -1.27 5.33 -6.11
N VAL A 185 -2.09 5.89 -5.22
CA VAL A 185 -3.51 5.54 -5.13
C VAL A 185 -4.26 6.27 -6.25
N ARG A 186 -4.99 5.52 -7.09
CA ARG A 186 -5.94 6.14 -8.03
C ARG A 186 -7.11 6.69 -7.21
N ILE A 187 -7.23 8.01 -7.15
CA ILE A 187 -8.32 8.68 -6.44
C ILE A 187 -9.66 8.30 -7.11
N PRO A 188 -10.58 7.65 -6.39
CA PRO A 188 -11.91 7.38 -6.92
C PRO A 188 -12.63 8.72 -7.16
N GLY A 189 -13.25 8.86 -8.34
CA GLY A 189 -14.02 10.06 -8.69
C GLY A 189 -13.40 10.93 -9.77
N VAL A 190 -12.08 10.87 -10.01
CA VAL A 190 -11.49 11.59 -11.16
C VAL A 190 -11.77 10.81 -12.44
N PRO A 191 -12.52 11.37 -13.41
CA PRO A 191 -12.84 10.67 -14.64
C PRO A 191 -11.55 10.34 -15.40
N PRO A 192 -11.43 9.12 -15.95
CA PRO A 192 -10.29 8.76 -16.77
C PRO A 192 -10.37 9.54 -18.09
N MET A 193 -9.23 9.74 -18.75
CA MET A 193 -9.17 10.44 -20.02
C MET A 193 -10.17 9.86 -21.04
N PRO A 194 -10.75 10.70 -21.93
CA PRO A 194 -11.77 10.28 -22.88
C PRO A 194 -11.33 9.17 -23.84
N ALA A 195 -10.06 9.17 -24.27
CA ALA A 195 -9.48 8.10 -25.11
C ALA A 195 -9.49 6.73 -24.41
N ASP A 196 -9.40 6.72 -23.08
CA ASP A 196 -9.46 5.49 -22.29
C ASP A 196 -10.89 5.09 -21.93
N ARG A 197 -11.92 5.93 -22.11
CA ARG A 197 -13.27 5.63 -21.58
C ARG A 197 -13.86 4.29 -22.02
N ARG A 198 -13.63 3.83 -23.26
CA ARG A 198 -14.15 2.53 -23.74
C ARG A 198 -13.36 1.35 -23.19
N ILE A 199 -12.03 1.44 -23.22
CA ILE A 199 -11.13 0.41 -22.67
C ILE A 199 -11.29 0.34 -21.15
N GLU A 200 -11.46 1.49 -20.52
CA GLU A 200 -11.63 1.69 -19.08
C GLU A 200 -13.05 1.36 -18.61
N ARG A 201 -14.11 1.47 -19.44
CA ARG A 201 -15.44 0.89 -19.10
C ARG A 201 -15.35 -0.62 -18.99
N ARG A 202 -14.73 -1.29 -19.98
CA ARG A 202 -14.54 -2.74 -19.98
C ARG A 202 -13.57 -3.19 -18.87
N ARG A 203 -12.52 -2.41 -18.59
CA ARG A 203 -11.61 -2.64 -17.46
C ARG A 203 -12.27 -2.38 -16.11
N ARG A 204 -13.09 -1.33 -15.93
CA ARG A 204 -13.75 -0.98 -14.65
C ARG A 204 -14.67 -2.08 -14.17
N VAL A 205 -15.51 -2.63 -15.04
CA VAL A 205 -16.46 -3.70 -14.65
C VAL A 205 -15.74 -4.97 -14.18
N ARG A 206 -14.55 -5.29 -14.72
CA ARG A 206 -13.77 -6.50 -14.37
C ARG A 206 -12.68 -6.29 -13.29
N LEU A 207 -12.06 -5.10 -13.19
CA LEU A 207 -11.10 -4.75 -12.12
C LEU A 207 -11.79 -4.35 -10.81
N GLN A 208 -13.04 -3.86 -10.86
CA GLN A 208 -13.89 -3.63 -9.69
C GLN A 208 -14.07 -4.86 -8.81
N TRP A 209 -13.70 -6.07 -9.27
CA TRP A 209 -14.03 -7.30 -8.58
C TRP A 209 -12.85 -7.91 -7.80
N TRP A 210 -11.59 -7.76 -8.22
CA TRP A 210 -10.45 -8.36 -7.49
C TRP A 210 -9.64 -7.36 -6.65
N GLN A 211 -9.60 -6.08 -7.04
CA GLN A 211 -8.91 -5.04 -6.26
C GLN A 211 -9.63 -4.56 -4.99
N PRO A 212 -10.97 -4.57 -4.84
CA PRO A 212 -11.60 -3.96 -3.67
C PRO A 212 -11.55 -4.85 -2.43
N LEU A 213 -10.96 -6.05 -2.46
CA LEU A 213 -10.85 -6.90 -1.27
C LEU A 213 -9.42 -7.05 -0.78
N ALA A 214 -8.45 -7.30 -1.67
CA ALA A 214 -7.05 -7.43 -1.24
C ALA A 214 -6.53 -6.16 -0.55
N LEU A 215 -6.95 -4.98 -1.02
CA LEU A 215 -6.61 -3.70 -0.38
C LEU A 215 -7.23 -3.55 1.01
N PRO A 216 -8.57 -3.55 1.20
CA PRO A 216 -9.13 -3.36 2.54
C PRO A 216 -8.88 -4.54 3.49
N VAL A 217 -8.75 -5.78 2.99
CA VAL A 217 -8.35 -6.92 3.83
C VAL A 217 -6.90 -6.76 4.26
N GLY A 218 -6.00 -6.45 3.33
CA GLY A 218 -4.59 -6.22 3.64
C GLY A 218 -4.41 -5.06 4.63
N TRP A 219 -5.05 -3.92 4.38
CA TRP A 219 -5.06 -2.78 5.29
C TRP A 219 -5.71 -3.10 6.64
N GLY A 220 -6.84 -3.81 6.64
CA GLY A 220 -7.52 -4.22 7.86
C GLY A 220 -6.64 -5.10 8.74
N LEU A 221 -5.87 -6.01 8.14
CA LEU A 221 -4.88 -6.83 8.84
C LEU A 221 -3.71 -5.99 9.37
N VAL A 222 -3.16 -5.08 8.57
CA VAL A 222 -2.07 -4.18 9.01
C VAL A 222 -2.50 -3.31 10.21
N VAL A 223 -3.72 -2.76 10.16
CA VAL A 223 -4.28 -1.95 11.26
C VAL A 223 -4.59 -2.82 12.48
N ALA A 224 -5.23 -3.98 12.29
CA ALA A 224 -5.57 -4.87 13.41
C ALA A 224 -4.32 -5.45 14.10
N GLY A 225 -3.29 -5.81 13.33
CA GLY A 225 -2.01 -6.26 13.88
C GLY A 225 -1.28 -5.14 14.63
N GLY A 226 -1.32 -3.91 14.09
CA GLY A 226 -0.80 -2.71 14.76
C GLY A 226 -1.55 -2.38 16.06
N LEU A 227 -2.88 -2.49 16.08
CA LEU A 227 -3.65 -2.35 17.32
C LEU A 227 -3.35 -3.46 18.32
N GLY A 228 -3.05 -4.66 17.85
CA GLY A 228 -2.64 -5.77 18.72
C GLY A 228 -1.34 -5.49 19.50
N THR A 229 -0.41 -4.68 18.96
CA THR A 229 0.85 -4.34 19.66
C THR A 229 0.64 -3.44 20.87
N VAL A 230 -0.51 -2.76 20.94
CA VAL A 230 -0.92 -1.92 22.07
C VAL A 230 -1.32 -2.80 23.27
N SER A 231 -1.80 -4.01 22.98
CA SER A 231 -2.23 -4.94 24.01
C SER A 231 -1.05 -5.78 24.51
N SER A 232 -1.09 -6.22 25.77
CA SER A 232 -0.13 -7.18 26.36
C SER A 232 -0.13 -8.57 25.69
N ALA A 233 -0.78 -8.74 24.54
CA ALA A 233 -0.67 -9.92 23.73
C ALA A 233 0.78 -10.10 23.26
N SER A 234 1.22 -11.36 23.14
CA SER A 234 2.59 -11.66 22.72
C SER A 234 2.90 -10.97 21.39
N ALA A 235 4.00 -10.19 21.36
CA ALA A 235 4.43 -9.42 20.19
C ALA A 235 4.45 -10.26 18.90
N GLY A 236 4.71 -11.56 19.02
CA GLY A 236 4.68 -12.51 17.90
C GLY A 236 3.34 -12.58 17.16
N GLY A 237 2.20 -12.54 17.86
CA GLY A 237 0.88 -12.62 17.22
C GLY A 237 0.61 -11.42 16.31
N SER A 238 0.83 -10.21 16.82
CA SER A 238 0.68 -8.97 16.05
C SER A 238 1.59 -8.90 14.83
N VAL A 239 2.86 -9.29 14.97
CA VAL A 239 3.81 -9.31 13.87
C VAL A 239 3.32 -10.22 12.74
N VAL A 240 2.80 -11.41 13.06
CA VAL A 240 2.25 -12.33 12.06
C VAL A 240 1.06 -11.71 11.32
N VAL A 241 0.13 -11.04 12.03
CA VAL A 241 -1.02 -10.38 11.41
C VAL A 241 -0.58 -9.24 10.48
N ILE A 242 0.40 -8.43 10.90
CA ILE A 242 0.98 -7.36 10.08
C ILE A 242 1.62 -7.94 8.81
N VAL A 243 2.45 -8.98 8.94
CA VAL A 243 3.12 -9.64 7.81
C VAL A 243 2.10 -10.23 6.83
N LEU A 244 1.05 -10.89 7.33
CA LEU A 244 -0.05 -11.40 6.51
C LEU A 244 -0.77 -10.27 5.76
N GLY A 245 -0.99 -9.14 6.43
CA GLY A 245 -1.55 -7.93 5.81
C GLY A 245 -0.70 -7.42 4.65
N TYR A 246 0.62 -7.30 4.83
CA TYR A 246 1.53 -6.90 3.75
C TYR A 246 1.59 -7.92 2.62
N LEU A 247 1.65 -9.22 2.91
CA LEU A 247 1.63 -10.26 1.89
C LEU A 247 0.35 -10.19 1.05
N ALA A 248 -0.81 -9.92 1.66
CA ALA A 248 -2.06 -9.72 0.95
C ALA A 248 -2.02 -8.48 0.04
N LEU A 249 -1.45 -7.36 0.51
CA LEU A 249 -1.26 -6.14 -0.29
C LEU A 249 -0.32 -6.37 -1.48
N VAL A 250 0.83 -7.01 -1.25
CA VAL A 250 1.84 -7.33 -2.27
C VAL A 250 1.27 -8.28 -3.31
N ALA A 251 0.58 -9.35 -2.89
CA ALA A 251 -0.08 -10.28 -3.80
C ALA A 251 -1.16 -9.57 -4.65
N GLY A 252 -1.99 -8.73 -4.02
CA GLY A 252 -2.97 -7.91 -4.71
C GLY A 252 -2.34 -6.98 -5.76
N TRP A 253 -1.18 -6.41 -5.44
CA TRP A 253 -0.40 -5.56 -6.35
C TRP A 253 0.18 -6.35 -7.53
N PHE A 254 0.84 -7.49 -7.30
CA PHE A 254 1.38 -8.33 -8.37
C PHE A 254 0.31 -8.84 -9.33
N VAL A 255 -0.85 -9.26 -8.80
CA VAL A 255 -1.99 -9.66 -9.62
C VAL A 255 -2.49 -8.49 -10.48
N SER A 256 -2.53 -7.28 -9.92
CA SER A 256 -2.89 -6.06 -10.66
C SER A 256 -1.89 -5.74 -11.77
N GLN A 257 -0.59 -5.77 -11.47
CA GLN A 257 0.48 -5.50 -12.44
C GLN A 257 0.55 -6.55 -13.54
N GLY A 258 0.45 -7.84 -13.20
CA GLY A 258 0.44 -8.93 -14.17
C GLY A 258 -0.71 -8.80 -15.17
N ARG A 259 -1.90 -8.39 -14.69
CA ARG A 259 -3.05 -8.10 -15.55
C ARG A 259 -2.88 -6.84 -16.40
N ARG A 260 -2.14 -5.83 -15.91
CA ARG A 260 -1.82 -4.64 -16.71
C ARG A 260 -0.87 -5.00 -17.86
N LYS A 261 0.19 -5.77 -17.59
CA LYS A 261 1.22 -6.13 -18.56
C LYS A 261 0.73 -7.07 -19.66
N ARG A 262 -0.08 -8.08 -19.33
CA ARG A 262 -0.55 -9.09 -20.31
C ARG A 262 -1.71 -8.63 -21.19
N GLY A 263 -2.12 -7.36 -21.10
CA GLY A 263 -3.33 -6.89 -21.74
C GLY A 263 -4.58 -7.56 -21.16
N VAL A 264 -5.76 -7.16 -21.64
CA VAL A 264 -7.04 -7.77 -21.26
C VAL A 264 -7.20 -9.09 -22.03
N ALA A 265 -6.30 -10.05 -21.82
CA ALA A 265 -6.56 -11.41 -22.25
C ALA A 265 -7.80 -11.88 -21.49
N GLU A 266 -8.84 -12.32 -22.20
CA GLU A 266 -9.98 -12.95 -21.55
C GLU A 266 -9.44 -14.09 -20.68
N PRO A 267 -9.84 -14.15 -19.40
CA PRO A 267 -9.33 -15.17 -18.52
C PRO A 267 -9.69 -16.50 -19.15
N THR A 268 -8.66 -17.26 -19.53
CA THR A 268 -8.80 -18.60 -20.10
C THR A 268 -9.85 -19.34 -19.28
N THR A 269 -10.85 -19.89 -19.95
CA THR A 269 -11.94 -20.61 -19.31
C THR A 269 -11.31 -21.64 -18.37
N LEU A 270 -11.53 -21.46 -17.06
CA LEU A 270 -10.99 -22.40 -16.09
C LEU A 270 -11.70 -23.73 -16.35
N PRO A 271 -10.98 -24.86 -16.38
CA PRO A 271 -11.61 -26.15 -16.53
C PRO A 271 -12.62 -26.35 -15.38
N PRO A 272 -13.78 -26.98 -15.65
CA PRO A 272 -14.89 -27.11 -14.69
C PRO A 272 -14.45 -27.76 -13.38
N GLU A 273 -13.49 -28.68 -13.43
CA GLU A 273 -12.90 -29.29 -12.23
C GLU A 273 -12.24 -28.27 -11.30
N ARG A 274 -11.51 -27.29 -11.84
CA ARG A 274 -10.87 -26.24 -11.03
C ARG A 274 -11.93 -25.34 -10.41
N VAL A 275 -12.99 -25.00 -11.15
CA VAL A 275 -14.12 -24.20 -10.63
C VAL A 275 -14.77 -24.91 -9.43
N ARG A 276 -15.00 -26.24 -9.54
CA ARG A 276 -15.54 -27.05 -8.43
C ARG A 276 -14.60 -27.11 -7.23
N ARG A 277 -13.28 -27.25 -7.44
CA ARG A 277 -12.28 -27.21 -6.34
C ARG A 277 -12.27 -25.86 -5.64
N TYR A 278 -12.28 -24.74 -6.39
CA TYR A 278 -12.34 -23.40 -5.80
C TYR A 278 -13.63 -23.16 -5.01
N GLY A 279 -14.77 -23.67 -5.50
CA GLY A 279 -16.04 -23.59 -4.77
C GLY A 279 -16.01 -24.36 -3.44
N LYS A 280 -15.44 -25.57 -3.43
CA LYS A 280 -15.27 -26.37 -2.20
C LYS A 280 -14.29 -25.69 -1.22
N ALA A 281 -13.13 -25.25 -1.70
CA ALA A 281 -12.15 -24.54 -0.87
C ALA A 281 -12.73 -23.25 -0.29
N GLY A 282 -13.48 -22.48 -1.10
CA GLY A 282 -14.17 -21.28 -0.65
C GLY A 282 -15.16 -21.54 0.48
N ARG A 283 -16.02 -22.56 0.36
CA ARG A 283 -16.96 -22.93 1.43
C ARG A 283 -16.22 -23.38 2.70
N GLY A 284 -15.16 -24.16 2.56
CA GLY A 284 -14.33 -24.59 3.68
C GLY A 284 -13.74 -23.40 4.46
N LEU A 285 -13.20 -22.41 3.74
CA LEU A 285 -12.68 -21.18 4.35
C LEU A 285 -13.78 -20.34 5.01
N VAL A 286 -14.99 -20.28 4.44
CA VAL A 286 -16.12 -19.59 5.10
C VAL A 286 -16.50 -20.27 6.41
N VAL A 287 -16.61 -21.61 6.42
CA VAL A 287 -16.97 -22.34 7.65
C VAL A 287 -15.88 -22.20 8.71
N LEU A 288 -14.60 -22.37 8.32
CA LEU A 288 -13.47 -22.22 9.23
C LEU A 288 -13.40 -20.80 9.80
N GLY A 289 -13.48 -19.77 8.95
CA GLY A 289 -13.42 -18.39 9.41
C GLY A 289 -14.61 -18.01 10.30
N ALA A 290 -15.81 -18.51 10.03
CA ALA A 290 -16.99 -18.28 10.88
C ALA A 290 -16.84 -18.95 12.25
N ALA A 291 -16.36 -20.20 12.27
CA ALA A 291 -16.16 -20.94 13.50
C ALA A 291 -15.09 -20.28 14.40
N VAL A 292 -13.96 -19.87 13.82
CA VAL A 292 -12.91 -19.18 14.58
C VAL A 292 -13.39 -17.80 15.04
N ALA A 293 -14.08 -17.03 14.18
CA ALA A 293 -14.63 -15.73 14.56
C ALA A 293 -15.61 -15.83 15.73
N ALA A 294 -16.52 -16.82 15.70
CA ALA A 294 -17.48 -17.08 16.77
C ALA A 294 -16.79 -17.50 18.07
N GLY A 295 -15.76 -18.35 17.99
CA GLY A 295 -14.95 -18.74 19.15
C GLY A 295 -14.19 -17.56 19.77
N SER A 296 -13.68 -16.64 18.95
CA SER A 296 -12.97 -15.44 19.42
C SER A 296 -13.88 -14.32 19.94
N ALA A 297 -15.19 -14.37 19.66
CA ALA A 297 -16.16 -13.36 20.06
C ALA A 297 -16.81 -13.63 21.44
N MET A 298 -16.26 -14.56 22.23
CA MET A 298 -16.80 -14.86 23.56
C MET A 298 -16.69 -13.65 24.51
N PRO A 299 -17.77 -13.30 25.25
CA PRO A 299 -18.01 -11.96 25.83
C PRO A 299 -17.15 -11.57 27.05
N ASN A 300 -16.13 -12.35 27.43
CA ASN A 300 -15.36 -12.13 28.66
C ASN A 300 -13.94 -11.58 28.44
N LEU A 301 -13.67 -10.93 27.30
CA LEU A 301 -12.36 -10.31 27.05
C LEU A 301 -12.43 -8.79 27.35
N PRO A 302 -11.89 -8.31 28.48
CA PRO A 302 -11.91 -6.87 28.83
C PRO A 302 -11.06 -5.99 27.90
N ASP A 303 -10.20 -6.59 27.07
CA ASP A 303 -9.29 -5.89 26.17
C ASP A 303 -9.81 -5.89 24.72
N TRP A 304 -10.60 -4.88 24.35
CA TRP A 304 -11.10 -4.72 22.97
C TRP A 304 -10.01 -4.79 21.87
N PRO A 305 -8.76 -4.32 22.06
CA PRO A 305 -7.73 -4.43 21.02
C PRO A 305 -7.33 -5.89 20.75
N LYS A 306 -7.34 -6.75 21.79
CA LYS A 306 -7.10 -8.19 21.64
C LYS A 306 -8.21 -8.81 20.80
N VAL A 307 -9.46 -8.44 21.04
CA VAL A 307 -10.62 -8.93 20.25
C VAL A 307 -10.47 -8.53 18.78
N VAL A 308 -10.11 -7.28 18.49
CA VAL A 308 -9.92 -6.82 17.11
C VAL A 308 -8.82 -7.62 16.40
N SER A 309 -7.67 -7.83 17.04
CA SER A 309 -6.58 -8.62 16.45
C SER A 309 -6.95 -10.10 16.25
N ALA A 310 -7.64 -10.71 17.22
CA ALA A 310 -8.06 -12.11 17.18
C ALA A 310 -9.11 -12.38 16.11
N VAL A 311 -10.03 -11.42 15.88
CA VAL A 311 -11.13 -11.54 14.92
C VAL A 311 -10.71 -11.14 13.50
N ALA A 312 -9.65 -10.34 13.33
CA ALA A 312 -9.21 -9.85 12.02
C ALA A 312 -8.76 -10.97 11.06
N VAL A 313 -8.00 -11.95 11.54
CA VAL A 313 -7.56 -13.09 10.70
C VAL A 313 -8.75 -13.97 10.28
N PRO A 314 -9.67 -14.39 11.17
CA PRO A 314 -10.90 -15.09 10.80
C PRO A 314 -11.76 -14.32 9.80
N LEU A 315 -11.94 -13.00 9.98
CA LEU A 315 -12.69 -12.16 9.04
C LEU A 315 -12.01 -12.08 7.67
N ALA A 316 -10.69 -12.00 7.62
CA ALA A 316 -9.94 -12.05 6.36
C ALA A 316 -10.14 -13.39 5.64
N VAL A 317 -10.08 -14.51 6.39
CA VAL A 317 -10.34 -15.86 5.87
C VAL A 317 -11.77 -15.99 5.35
N LEU A 318 -12.76 -15.47 6.08
CA LEU A 318 -14.17 -15.39 5.66
C LEU A 318 -14.33 -14.64 4.36
N ALA A 319 -13.73 -13.45 4.24
CA ALA A 319 -13.82 -12.61 3.06
C ALA A 319 -13.23 -13.30 1.82
N VAL A 320 -12.09 -13.99 1.98
CA VAL A 320 -11.46 -14.78 0.91
C VAL A 320 -12.35 -15.97 0.53
N GLY A 321 -12.87 -16.71 1.52
CA GLY A 321 -13.76 -17.85 1.30
C GLY A 321 -15.04 -17.47 0.55
N TRP A 322 -15.73 -16.43 1.02
CA TRP A 322 -16.94 -15.90 0.40
C TRP A 322 -16.69 -15.46 -1.05
N ARG A 323 -15.48 -14.95 -1.32
CA ARG A 323 -15.14 -14.53 -2.67
C ARG A 323 -15.00 -15.70 -3.63
N LEU A 324 -14.30 -16.76 -3.20
CA LEU A 324 -14.11 -17.96 -4.00
C LEU A 324 -15.45 -18.62 -4.35
N THR A 325 -16.41 -18.63 -3.43
CA THR A 325 -17.75 -19.19 -3.69
C THR A 325 -18.53 -18.36 -4.71
N VAL A 326 -18.52 -17.02 -4.60
CA VAL A 326 -19.19 -16.14 -5.59
C VAL A 326 -18.58 -16.30 -6.98
N VAL A 327 -17.25 -16.41 -7.09
CA VAL A 327 -16.57 -16.63 -8.37
C VAL A 327 -16.94 -17.98 -8.98
N ALA A 328 -17.01 -19.03 -8.16
CA ALA A 328 -17.40 -20.36 -8.61
C ALA A 328 -18.85 -20.37 -9.13
N ASN A 329 -19.79 -19.80 -8.38
CA ASN A 329 -21.22 -19.78 -8.73
C ASN A 329 -21.49 -19.05 -10.06
N ARG A 330 -20.83 -17.91 -10.29
CA ARG A 330 -21.00 -17.15 -11.56
C ARG A 330 -20.49 -17.92 -12.77
N ARG A 331 -19.34 -18.58 -12.65
CA ARG A 331 -18.75 -19.40 -13.73
C ARG A 331 -19.64 -20.59 -14.08
N SER A 332 -20.21 -21.24 -13.07
CA SER A 332 -21.18 -22.33 -13.29
C SER A 332 -22.42 -21.84 -14.03
N ALA A 333 -22.93 -20.64 -13.70
CA ALA A 333 -24.08 -20.05 -14.40
C ALA A 333 -23.78 -19.69 -15.87
N GLU A 334 -22.56 -19.22 -16.17
CA GLU A 334 -22.13 -18.97 -17.55
C GLU A 334 -22.02 -20.25 -18.37
N GLN A 335 -21.51 -21.35 -17.79
CA GLN A 335 -21.42 -22.65 -18.47
C GLN A 335 -22.79 -23.20 -18.88
N VAL A 336 -23.80 -23.03 -18.02
CA VAL A 336 -25.18 -23.47 -18.34
C VAL A 336 -25.76 -22.67 -19.52
N ARG A 337 -25.39 -21.39 -19.69
CA ARG A 337 -25.89 -20.56 -20.80
C ARG A 337 -25.25 -20.84 -22.15
N VAL A 338 -24.01 -21.36 -22.17
CA VAL A 338 -23.28 -21.65 -23.42
C VAL A 338 -23.62 -23.04 -23.99
N SER A 339 -24.35 -23.87 -23.22
CA SER A 339 -24.75 -25.23 -23.61
C SER A 339 -26.21 -25.39 -24.13
N PRO A 340 -26.79 -24.53 -25.00
CA PRO A 340 -28.10 -24.83 -25.59
C PRO A 340 -28.06 -25.48 -26.98
N TYR A 341 -26.90 -25.70 -27.62
CA TYR A 341 -26.84 -26.11 -29.04
C TYR A 341 -25.97 -27.35 -29.38
N ASP A 342 -25.48 -28.11 -28.41
CA ASP A 342 -24.85 -29.42 -28.67
C ASP A 342 -25.87 -30.58 -28.61
N ARG A 343 -27.01 -30.43 -29.28
CA ARG A 343 -27.94 -31.54 -29.56
C ARG A 343 -28.40 -31.54 -31.01
#